data_AF-A0A401GK65-F1
#
_entry.id   AF-A0A401GK65-F1
#
_cell.length_a   1.000
_cell.length_b   1.000
_cell.length_c   1.000
_cell.angle_alpha   90.00
_cell.angle_beta   90.00
_cell.angle_gamma   90.00
#
_symmetry.space_group_name_H-M   'P 1'
#
loop_
_entity.id
_entity.type
_entity.pdbx_description
1 polymer ?
#
loop_
_entity_poly.entity_id
_entity_poly.type
_entity_poly.pdbx_seq_one_letter_code
_entity_poly.pdbx_strand_id
1 'polypeptide(L)'
;MAGQYQDASKLAYTAFEIFQPAMDNVLAEQARALYAGTWTSQDGKSKASIVVDKGTLYIENLLLDDTDILLMFHASERLALRSSGRRDELRLDTGIPGYNGLKHMGCYPYWNGQDLWGVRNNAPINVIYFRGPSANRTLHVPAADIIMTRV
;
A
#
# COMPACT_ATOMS: atom_id res chain seq x y z
N MET A 1 13.68 9.63 40.34
CA MET A 1 12.29 9.21 40.06
C MET A 1 11.36 10.25 40.66
N ALA A 2 10.93 11.25 39.87
CA ALA A 2 10.22 12.44 40.36
C ALA A 2 9.00 12.81 39.48
N GLY A 3 8.32 11.80 38.92
CA GLY A 3 7.07 11.99 38.18
C GLY A 3 5.88 12.08 39.13
N GLN A 4 4.99 13.05 38.91
CA GLN A 4 3.76 13.26 39.70
C GLN A 4 2.77 12.08 39.61
N TYR A 5 2.92 11.24 38.57
CA TYR A 5 2.18 10.00 38.37
C TYR A 5 3.16 8.83 38.32
N GLN A 6 3.02 7.88 39.25
CA GLN A 6 3.92 6.72 39.34
C GLN A 6 3.82 5.77 38.14
N ASP A 7 2.70 5.81 37.41
CA ASP A 7 2.46 5.05 36.19
C ASP A 7 1.65 5.90 35.19
N ALA A 8 2.31 6.89 34.60
CA ALA A 8 1.72 7.70 33.52
C ALA A 8 1.41 6.85 32.27
N SER A 9 2.09 5.71 32.10
CA SER A 9 1.90 4.78 30.98
C SER A 9 0.50 4.17 31.01
N LYS A 10 0.00 3.79 32.19
CA LYS A 10 -1.37 3.27 32.34
C LYS A 10 -2.43 4.25 31.83
N LEU A 11 -2.31 5.54 32.17
CA LEU A 11 -3.24 6.57 31.68
C LEU A 11 -3.17 6.70 30.16
N ALA A 12 -1.97 6.64 29.59
CA ALA A 12 -1.80 6.66 28.14
C ALA A 12 -2.44 5.44 27.46
N TYR A 13 -2.25 4.23 27.99
CA TYR A 13 -2.89 3.02 27.46
C TYR A 13 -4.41 3.07 27.54
N THR A 14 -4.98 3.54 28.66
CA THR A 14 -6.43 3.75 28.78
C THR A 14 -6.93 4.75 27.75
N ALA A 15 -6.18 5.82 27.48
CA ALA A 15 -6.54 6.75 26.40
C ALA A 15 -6.52 6.06 25.03
N PHE A 16 -5.49 5.27 24.71
CA PHE A 16 -5.44 4.52 23.45
C PHE A 16 -6.60 3.53 23.32
N GLU A 17 -6.94 2.78 24.36
CA GLU A 17 -8.08 1.85 24.34
C GLU A 17 -9.40 2.54 24.00
N ILE A 18 -9.58 3.80 24.44
CA ILE A 18 -10.78 4.59 24.18
C ILE A 18 -10.76 5.20 22.77
N PHE A 19 -9.64 5.82 22.37
CA PHE A 19 -9.58 6.64 21.16
C PHE A 19 -9.12 5.89 19.90
N GLN A 20 -8.24 4.90 20.04
CA GLN A 20 -7.64 4.19 18.91
C GLN A 20 -8.69 3.56 17.98
N PRO A 21 -9.76 2.89 18.46
CA PRO A 21 -10.74 2.28 17.55
C PRO A 21 -11.45 3.29 16.66
N ALA A 22 -11.78 4.47 17.20
CA ALA A 22 -12.41 5.54 16.42
C ALA A 22 -11.45 6.12 15.37
N MET A 23 -10.18 6.33 15.76
CA MET A 23 -9.13 6.80 14.84
C MET A 23 -8.88 5.79 13.71
N ASP A 24 -8.80 4.50 14.04
CA ASP A 24 -8.58 3.42 13.07
C ASP A 24 -9.74 3.33 12.07
N ASN A 25 -10.98 3.47 12.55
CA ASN A 25 -12.16 3.47 11.68
C ASN A 25 -12.14 4.64 10.70
N VAL A 26 -11.92 5.86 11.20
CA VAL A 26 -11.86 7.06 10.35
C VAL A 26 -10.71 6.96 9.35
N LEU A 27 -9.54 6.47 9.77
CA LEU A 27 -8.39 6.31 8.89
C LEU A 27 -8.66 5.24 7.81
N ALA A 28 -9.29 4.12 8.17
CA ALA A 28 -9.68 3.10 7.22
C ALA A 28 -10.74 3.59 6.22
N GLU A 29 -11.73 4.36 6.66
CA GLU A 29 -12.74 4.98 5.78
C GLU A 29 -12.11 5.95 4.80
N GLN A 30 -11.21 6.82 5.26
CA GLN A 30 -10.49 7.75 4.40
C GLN A 30 -9.59 7.02 3.40
N ALA A 31 -8.84 6.00 3.85
CA ALA A 31 -8.01 5.18 2.96
C ALA A 31 -8.86 4.46 1.90
N ARG A 32 -10.04 3.93 2.27
CA ARG A 32 -10.97 3.32 1.32
C ARG A 32 -11.47 4.33 0.30
N ALA A 33 -11.92 5.50 0.74
CA ALA A 33 -12.39 6.55 -0.13
C ALA A 33 -11.31 7.01 -1.13
N LEU A 34 -10.06 7.13 -0.67
CA LEU A 34 -8.95 7.64 -1.47
C LEU A 34 -8.34 6.60 -2.42
N TYR A 35 -8.23 5.33 -2.01
CA TYR A 35 -7.38 4.35 -2.70
C TYR A 35 -8.07 3.03 -3.04
N ALA A 36 -9.02 2.57 -2.22
CA ALA A 36 -9.67 1.29 -2.46
C ALA A 36 -10.67 1.35 -3.62
N GLY A 37 -10.89 0.21 -4.24
CA GLY A 37 -11.78 0.03 -5.39
C GLY A 37 -11.09 -0.64 -6.56
N THR A 38 -11.85 -0.80 -7.65
CA THR A 38 -11.36 -1.31 -8.91
C THR A 38 -11.00 -0.15 -9.83
N TRP A 39 -9.82 -0.24 -10.43
CA TRP A 39 -9.26 0.73 -11.35
C TRP A 39 -9.11 0.07 -12.71
N THR A 40 -9.47 0.76 -13.79
CA THR A 40 -9.33 0.26 -15.16
C THR A 40 -8.74 1.34 -16.07
N SER A 41 -7.93 0.94 -17.03
CA SER A 41 -7.54 1.81 -18.16
C SER A 41 -8.71 1.97 -19.12
N GLN A 42 -8.66 3.03 -19.94
CA GLN A 42 -9.69 3.34 -20.92
C GLN A 42 -9.89 2.24 -21.96
N ASP A 43 -8.84 1.51 -22.31
CA ASP A 43 -8.87 0.37 -23.23
C ASP A 43 -9.22 -0.97 -22.56
N GLY A 44 -9.37 -0.99 -21.23
CA GLY A 44 -9.72 -2.16 -20.44
C GLY A 44 -8.63 -3.22 -20.29
N LYS A 45 -7.42 -2.98 -20.81
CA LYS A 45 -6.29 -3.94 -20.76
C LYS A 45 -5.51 -3.90 -19.46
N SER A 46 -5.59 -2.78 -18.73
CA SER A 46 -4.95 -2.62 -17.44
C SER A 46 -5.99 -2.48 -16.35
N LYS A 47 -5.81 -3.23 -15.26
CA LYS A 47 -6.74 -3.28 -14.14
C LYS A 47 -5.98 -3.37 -12.83
N ALA A 48 -6.51 -2.74 -11.78
CA ALA A 48 -6.03 -2.92 -10.43
C ALA A 48 -7.19 -3.05 -9.45
N SER A 49 -7.06 -3.92 -8.46
CA SER A 49 -8.02 -4.04 -7.34
C SER A 49 -7.31 -3.74 -6.03
N ILE A 50 -7.76 -2.69 -5.33
CA ILE A 50 -7.17 -2.27 -4.06
C ILE A 50 -8.21 -2.38 -2.96
N VAL A 51 -7.83 -2.99 -1.84
CA VAL A 51 -8.68 -3.18 -0.66
C VAL A 51 -8.01 -2.65 0.60
N VAL A 52 -8.83 -2.32 1.61
CA VAL A 52 -8.36 -2.06 2.97
C VAL A 52 -8.81 -3.21 3.86
N ASP A 53 -7.85 -3.98 4.35
CA ASP A 53 -8.07 -5.12 5.24
C ASP A 53 -7.23 -4.95 6.51
N LYS A 54 -7.88 -4.99 7.68
CA LYS A 54 -7.26 -4.79 9.00
C LYS A 54 -6.28 -3.61 9.06
N GLY A 55 -6.69 -2.46 8.52
CA GLY A 55 -5.90 -1.23 8.53
C GLY A 55 -4.74 -1.19 7.51
N THR A 56 -4.60 -2.21 6.68
CA THR A 56 -3.57 -2.29 5.64
C THR A 56 -4.18 -2.19 4.26
N LEU A 57 -3.57 -1.39 3.39
CA LEU A 57 -3.90 -1.35 1.98
C LEU A 57 -3.23 -2.53 1.27
N TYR A 58 -4.01 -3.29 0.51
CA TYR A 58 -3.52 -4.36 -0.33
C TYR A 58 -3.92 -4.12 -1.78
N ILE A 59 -3.05 -4.52 -2.70
CA ILE A 59 -3.40 -4.72 -4.10
C ILE A 59 -3.57 -6.22 -4.32
N GLU A 60 -4.78 -6.63 -4.70
CA GLU A 60 -5.16 -8.04 -4.89
C GLU A 60 -5.10 -8.47 -6.35
N ASN A 61 -5.14 -7.51 -7.26
CA ASN A 61 -4.98 -7.73 -8.69
C ASN A 61 -4.24 -6.54 -9.28
N LEU A 62 -3.25 -6.81 -10.12
CA LEU A 62 -2.57 -5.80 -10.93
C LEU A 62 -2.24 -6.39 -12.30
N LEU A 63 -3.12 -6.10 -13.26
CA LEU A 63 -2.92 -6.39 -14.67
C LEU A 63 -2.47 -5.10 -15.36
N LEU A 64 -1.35 -5.16 -16.08
CA LEU A 64 -0.87 -4.08 -16.93
C LEU A 64 -0.71 -4.63 -18.34
N ASP A 65 -1.43 -4.08 -19.30
CA ASP A 65 -1.48 -4.58 -20.69
C ASP A 65 -1.66 -6.11 -20.75
N ASP A 66 -2.71 -6.62 -20.10
CA ASP A 66 -3.06 -8.04 -19.98
C ASP A 66 -1.98 -8.92 -19.29
N THR A 67 -0.98 -8.32 -18.65
CA THR A 67 0.10 -9.03 -17.95
C THR A 67 -0.09 -8.98 -16.44
N ASP A 68 -0.07 -10.13 -15.78
CA ASP A 68 -0.15 -10.23 -14.31
C ASP A 68 1.18 -9.84 -13.65
N ILE A 69 1.18 -8.66 -13.04
CA ILE A 69 2.36 -8.08 -12.42
C ILE A 69 2.63 -8.68 -11.03
N LEU A 70 1.60 -9.13 -10.31
CA LEU A 70 1.80 -9.74 -9.00
C LEU A 70 2.60 -11.04 -9.13
N LEU A 71 2.33 -11.81 -10.19
CA LEU A 71 3.08 -13.01 -10.53
C LEU A 71 4.56 -12.69 -10.85
N MET A 72 4.82 -11.58 -11.56
CA MET A 72 6.20 -11.14 -11.86
C MET A 72 6.99 -10.78 -10.60
N PHE A 73 6.30 -10.33 -9.55
CA PHE A 73 6.89 -10.08 -8.23
C PHE A 73 6.98 -11.33 -7.34
N HIS A 74 6.64 -12.51 -7.87
CA HIS A 74 6.56 -13.76 -7.11
C HIS A 74 5.57 -13.71 -5.92
N ALA A 75 4.52 -12.89 -6.04
CA ALA A 75 3.44 -12.83 -5.06
C ALA A 75 2.39 -13.89 -5.38
N SER A 76 1.92 -14.62 -4.37
CA SER A 76 0.93 -15.70 -4.54
C SER A 76 -0.52 -15.21 -4.53
N GLU A 77 -0.81 -14.06 -3.93
CA GLU A 77 -2.16 -13.54 -3.76
C GLU A 77 -2.21 -12.02 -3.88
N ARG A 78 -1.75 -11.31 -2.83
CA ARG A 78 -1.85 -9.87 -2.69
C ARG A 78 -0.57 -9.27 -2.15
N LEU A 79 -0.32 -8.01 -2.48
CA LEU A 79 0.82 -7.26 -1.97
C LEU A 79 0.34 -6.09 -1.12
N ALA A 80 0.99 -5.88 0.03
CA ALA A 80 0.74 -4.69 0.82
C ALA A 80 1.23 -3.45 0.06
N LEU A 81 0.53 -2.34 0.24
CA LEU A 81 0.92 -1.04 -0.28
C LEU A 81 1.51 -0.22 0.86
N ARG A 82 2.76 0.22 0.70
CA ARG A 82 3.48 1.03 1.67
C ARG A 82 3.65 2.45 1.17
N SER A 83 3.52 3.44 2.05
CA SER A 83 3.88 4.82 1.73
C SER A 83 5.36 4.94 1.36
N SER A 84 5.67 5.65 0.28
CA SER A 84 7.05 6.05 -0.04
C SER A 84 7.52 7.27 0.76
N GLY A 85 6.63 7.87 1.56
CA GLY A 85 6.83 9.16 2.22
C GLY A 85 6.34 10.35 1.39
N ARG A 86 6.05 10.16 0.09
CA ARG A 86 5.41 11.19 -0.74
C ARG A 86 3.89 11.06 -0.67
N ARG A 87 3.21 12.21 -0.74
CA ARG A 87 1.75 12.24 -0.71
C ARG A 87 1.17 11.47 -1.90
N ASP A 88 0.24 10.56 -1.61
CA ASP A 88 -0.47 9.76 -2.62
C ASP A 88 0.42 8.84 -3.47
N GLU A 89 1.66 8.57 -3.04
CA GLU A 89 2.58 7.63 -3.69
C GLU A 89 2.76 6.39 -2.79
N LEU A 90 2.56 5.22 -3.39
CA LEU A 90 2.63 3.93 -2.70
C LEU A 90 3.59 2.99 -3.45
N ARG A 91 4.27 2.14 -2.69
CA ARG A 91 5.09 1.05 -3.21
C ARG A 91 4.44 -0.29 -2.94
N LEU A 92 4.51 -1.18 -3.93
CA LEU A 92 4.19 -2.58 -3.76
C LEU A 92 5.27 -3.21 -2.88
N ASP A 93 4.85 -3.76 -1.74
CA ASP A 93 5.73 -4.35 -0.74
C ASP A 93 6.05 -5.81 -1.08
N THR A 94 6.88 -5.98 -2.10
CA THR A 94 7.22 -7.27 -2.73
C THR A 94 8.26 -8.08 -1.96
N GLY A 95 8.99 -7.45 -1.04
CA GLY A 95 10.08 -8.07 -0.29
C GLY A 95 11.26 -8.48 -1.18
N ILE A 96 11.97 -9.55 -0.77
CA ILE A 96 13.09 -10.12 -1.52
C ILE A 96 12.72 -11.56 -1.87
N PRO A 97 12.52 -11.88 -3.17
CA PRO A 97 12.25 -13.25 -3.60
C PRO A 97 13.26 -14.24 -3.00
N GLY A 98 12.77 -15.36 -2.48
CA GLY A 98 13.58 -16.38 -1.79
C GLY A 98 13.76 -16.17 -0.28
N TYR A 99 13.61 -14.95 0.24
CA TYR A 99 13.67 -14.68 1.69
C TYR A 99 12.30 -14.38 2.32
N ASN A 100 11.30 -14.05 1.51
CA ASN A 100 9.95 -13.77 1.98
C ASN A 100 9.36 -14.95 2.78
N GLY A 101 8.82 -14.66 3.96
CA GLY A 101 8.22 -15.67 4.84
C GLY A 101 9.21 -16.50 5.67
N LEU A 102 10.52 -16.36 5.45
CA LEU A 102 11.51 -17.03 6.29
C LEU A 102 11.48 -16.45 7.71
N LYS A 103 11.17 -17.30 8.69
CA LYS A 103 10.99 -16.90 10.10
C LYS A 103 12.18 -16.10 10.66
N HIS A 104 13.40 -16.47 10.31
CA HIS A 104 14.62 -15.79 10.78
C HIS A 104 14.87 -14.45 10.08
N MET A 105 14.25 -14.20 8.92
CA MET A 105 14.32 -12.93 8.21
C MET A 105 13.22 -11.96 8.69
N GLY A 106 12.11 -12.46 9.24
CA GLY A 106 11.03 -11.63 9.75
C GLY A 106 10.53 -10.63 8.70
N CYS A 107 10.43 -9.35 9.07
CA CYS A 107 10.03 -8.27 8.16
C CYS A 107 11.21 -7.66 7.38
N TYR A 108 12.45 -8.11 7.58
CA TYR A 108 13.64 -7.55 6.94
C TYR A 108 13.57 -7.55 5.39
N PRO A 109 13.08 -8.60 4.71
CA PRO A 109 12.99 -8.61 3.26
C PRO A 109 12.07 -7.50 2.73
N TYR A 110 10.94 -7.28 3.40
CA TYR A 110 9.97 -6.23 3.04
C TYR A 110 10.54 -4.84 3.29
N TRP A 111 11.34 -4.66 4.34
CA TRP A 111 11.97 -3.38 4.64
C TRP A 111 13.06 -3.00 3.62
N ASN A 112 13.98 -3.92 3.30
CA ASN A 112 15.12 -3.66 2.42
C ASN A 112 14.86 -3.93 0.94
N GLY A 113 13.85 -4.73 0.59
CA GLY A 113 13.54 -5.11 -0.79
C GLY A 113 12.96 -3.98 -1.64
N GLN A 114 12.67 -2.83 -1.06
CA GLN A 114 11.98 -1.72 -1.74
C GLN A 114 12.76 -1.14 -2.91
N ASP A 115 14.09 -1.07 -2.80
CA ASP A 115 14.99 -0.44 -3.77
C ASP A 115 15.76 -1.47 -4.61
N LEU A 116 15.43 -2.76 -4.50
CA LEU A 116 16.05 -3.83 -5.28
C LEU A 116 15.46 -3.98 -6.69
N TRP A 117 14.44 -3.18 -7.01
CA TRP A 117 13.70 -3.28 -8.26
C TRP A 117 14.18 -2.24 -9.27
N GLY A 118 14.15 -2.65 -10.55
CA GLY A 118 14.58 -1.79 -11.64
C GLY A 118 13.77 -0.52 -11.79
N VAL A 119 14.31 0.39 -12.60
CA VAL A 119 13.67 1.66 -12.97
C VAL A 119 13.32 1.60 -14.45
N ARG A 120 12.11 2.06 -14.80
CA ARG A 120 11.67 2.30 -16.18
C ARG A 120 10.94 3.64 -16.21
N ASN A 121 11.10 4.41 -17.29
CA ASN A 121 10.54 5.76 -17.42
C ASN A 121 10.90 6.67 -16.22
N ASN A 122 12.12 6.52 -15.70
CA ASN A 122 12.61 7.24 -14.51
C ASN A 122 11.76 7.02 -13.23
N ALA A 123 11.02 5.91 -13.14
CA ALA A 123 10.27 5.50 -11.96
C ALA A 123 10.56 4.02 -11.58
N PRO A 124 10.64 3.68 -10.28
CA PRO A 124 10.73 2.29 -9.85
C PRO A 124 9.50 1.49 -10.30
N ILE A 125 9.72 0.25 -10.76
CA ILE A 125 8.64 -0.61 -11.28
C ILE A 125 7.58 -0.99 -10.25
N ASN A 126 7.89 -0.89 -8.96
CA ASN A 126 6.99 -1.18 -7.85
C ASN A 126 6.28 0.06 -7.30
N VAL A 127 6.35 1.21 -7.98
CA VAL A 127 5.67 2.44 -7.56
C VAL A 127 4.34 2.61 -8.29
N ILE A 128 3.31 2.99 -7.53
CA ILE A 128 2.05 3.54 -8.05
C ILE A 128 1.77 4.86 -7.35
N TYR A 129 1.05 5.76 -8.00
CA TYR A 129 0.60 6.99 -7.33
C TYR A 129 -0.80 7.41 -7.76
N PHE A 130 -1.42 8.25 -6.96
CA PHE A 130 -2.77 8.75 -7.19
C PHE A 130 -2.74 10.24 -7.43
N ARG A 131 -3.56 10.70 -8.38
CA ARG A 131 -3.68 12.13 -8.69
C ARG A 131 -5.15 12.52 -8.81
N GLY A 132 -5.43 13.78 -8.51
CA GLY A 132 -6.78 14.35 -8.62
C GLY A 132 -7.61 14.21 -7.35
N PRO A 133 -8.77 14.92 -7.31
CA PRO A 133 -9.72 14.88 -6.20
C PRO A 133 -10.43 13.53 -6.15
N SER A 134 -10.98 13.14 -5.00
CA SER A 134 -11.58 11.81 -4.79
C SER A 134 -12.56 11.37 -5.89
N ALA A 135 -13.39 12.28 -6.41
CA ALA A 135 -14.38 11.96 -7.45
C ALA A 135 -13.77 11.63 -8.83
N ASN A 136 -12.65 12.26 -9.19
CA ASN A 136 -11.96 12.09 -10.48
C ASN A 136 -10.52 11.62 -10.25
N ARG A 137 -10.30 10.83 -9.20
CA ARG A 137 -8.97 10.35 -8.85
C ARG A 137 -8.55 9.32 -9.89
N THR A 138 -7.30 9.37 -10.27
CA THR A 138 -6.68 8.46 -11.23
C THR A 138 -5.51 7.75 -10.57
N LEU A 139 -5.36 6.45 -10.83
CA LEU A 139 -4.21 5.65 -10.45
C LEU A 139 -3.22 5.67 -11.61
N HIS A 140 -1.96 5.94 -11.31
CA HIS A 140 -0.86 6.01 -12.27
C HIS A 140 0.17 4.92 -11.97
N VAL A 141 0.60 4.22 -13.01
CA VAL A 141 1.72 3.29 -12.96
C VAL A 141 2.84 3.86 -13.85
N PRO A 142 3.72 4.71 -13.30
CA PRO A 142 4.65 5.51 -14.09
C PRO A 142 5.64 4.68 -14.89
N ALA A 143 6.10 3.55 -14.37
CA ALA A 143 7.04 2.68 -15.05
C ALA A 143 6.49 2.06 -16.36
N ALA A 144 5.18 2.12 -16.57
CA ALA A 144 4.50 1.60 -17.76
C ALA A 144 3.68 2.67 -18.50
N ASP A 145 3.73 3.94 -18.08
CA ASP A 145 2.90 5.03 -18.62
C ASP A 145 1.39 4.74 -18.63
N ILE A 146 0.91 3.94 -17.67
CA ILE A 146 -0.50 3.54 -17.57
C ILE A 146 -1.25 4.47 -16.61
N ILE A 147 -2.43 4.90 -17.04
CA ILE A 147 -3.38 5.68 -16.24
C ILE A 147 -4.70 4.93 -16.17
N MET A 148 -5.22 4.77 -14.96
CA MET A 148 -6.47 4.07 -14.68
C MET A 148 -7.44 4.97 -13.91
N THR A 149 -8.73 4.83 -14.21
CA THR A 149 -9.84 5.48 -13.52
C THR A 149 -10.59 4.46 -12.67
N ARG A 150 -11.21 4.92 -11.58
CA ARG A 150 -12.05 4.07 -10.74
C ARG A 150 -13.34 3.69 -11.48
N VAL A 151 -13.78 2.44 -11.33
CA VAL A 151 -15.06 1.90 -11.84
C VAL A 151 -16.04 1.73 -10.70
#